data_AF-I7LKJ7-F1
#
_entry.id   AF-I7LKJ7-F1
#
_cell.length_a   1.000
_cell.length_b   1.000
_cell.length_c   1.000
_cell.angle_alpha   90.00
_cell.angle_beta   90.00
_cell.angle_gamma   90.00
#
_symmetry.space_group_name_H-M   'P 1'
#
loop_
_entity.id
_entity.type
_entity.pdbx_description
1 polymer ?
#
loop_
_entity_poly.entity_id
_entity_poly.type
_entity_poly.pdbx_seq_one_letter_code
_entity_poly.pdbx_strand_id
1 'polypeptide(L)' 'MSAAGEQYIVDEHGNGVAVILPLQEYEQLQEDLHDLAVVAERREEPAIEFSEFRKRYER' A
#
# COMPACT_ATOMS: atom_id res chain seq x y z
N MET A 1 -6.63 -13.38 -18.28
CA MET A 1 -7.44 -12.53 -19.16
C MET A 1 -6.62 -11.31 -19.48
N SER A 2 -6.55 -10.90 -20.75
CA SER A 2 -5.70 -9.79 -21.21
C SER A 2 -5.97 -8.54 -20.39
N ALA A 3 -4.99 -8.11 -19.60
CA ALA A 3 -4.98 -6.78 -19.01
C ALA A 3 -5.05 -5.79 -20.17
N ALA A 4 -6.19 -5.11 -20.31
CA ALA A 4 -6.19 -3.86 -21.05
C ALA A 4 -5.15 -2.99 -20.34
N GLY A 5 -4.10 -2.57 -21.07
CA GLY A 5 -3.04 -1.75 -20.49
C GLY A 5 -3.62 -0.50 -19.80
N GLU A 6 -2.89 0.01 -18.81
CA GLU A 6 -3.20 1.22 -18.06
C GLU A 6 -3.68 2.33 -19.01
N GLN A 7 -4.87 2.88 -18.76
CA GLN A 7 -5.43 3.93 -19.59
C GLN A 7 -5.20 5.28 -18.92
N TYR A 8 -4.64 6.22 -19.66
CA TYR A 8 -4.32 7.56 -19.16
C TYR A 8 -5.31 8.58 -19.71
N ILE A 9 -5.74 9.51 -18.84
CA ILE A 9 -6.46 10.72 -19.23
C ILE A 9 -5.40 11.82 -19.40
N VAL A 10 -5.43 12.49 -20.55
CA VAL A 10 -4.47 13.55 -20.90
C VAL A 10 -5.16 14.92 -21.02
N ASP A 11 -4.41 15.99 -20.76
CA ASP A 11 -4.84 17.37 -21.00
C ASP A 11 -4.74 17.78 -22.48
N GLU A 12 -5.07 19.04 -22.78
CA GLU A 12 -5.01 19.61 -24.13
C GLU A 12 -3.60 19.72 -24.72
N HIS A 13 -2.57 19.63 -23.88
CA HIS A 13 -1.16 19.62 -24.27
C HIS A 13 -0.61 18.20 -24.40
N GLY A 14 -1.40 17.17 -24.09
CA GLY A 14 -1.02 15.76 -24.12
C GLY A 14 -0.33 15.26 -22.85
N ASN A 15 -0.35 16.02 -21.75
CA ASN A 15 0.21 15.58 -20.47
C ASN A 15 -0.78 14.66 -19.75
N GLY A 16 -0.30 13.54 -19.20
CA GLY A 16 -1.13 12.66 -18.36
C GLY A 16 -1.54 13.34 -17.05
N VAL A 17 -2.85 13.45 -16.82
CA VAL A 17 -3.43 14.10 -15.62
C VAL A 17 -4.17 13.11 -14.72
N ALA A 18 -4.56 11.94 -15.23
CA ALA A 18 -5.13 10.86 -14.44
C ALA A 18 -4.91 9.50 -15.10
N VAL A 19 -5.14 8.41 -14.36
CA VAL A 19 -5.06 7.03 -14.83
C VAL A 19 -6.33 6.26 -14.42
N ILE A 20 -6.80 5.37 -15.28
CA ILE A 20 -7.89 4.45 -15.00
C ILE A 20 -7.25 3.10 -14.68
N LEU A 21 -7.51 2.61 -13.47
CA LEU A 21 -7.03 1.33 -12.97
C LEU A 21 -8.22 0.40 -12.71
N PRO A 22 -8.06 -0.92 -12.85
CA PRO A 22 -8.95 -1.89 -12.25
C PRO A 22 -9.12 -1.61 -10.75
N LEU A 23 -10.34 -1.74 -10.22
CA LEU A 23 -10.61 -1.43 -8.81
C LEU A 23 -9.72 -2.22 -7.85
N GLN A 24 -9.53 -3.52 -8.13
CA GLN A 24 -8.70 -4.40 -7.31
C GLN A 24 -7.24 -3.92 -7.23
N GLU A 25 -6.71 -3.38 -8.33
CA GLU A 25 -5.35 -2.86 -8.38
C GLU A 25 -5.24 -1.56 -7.57
N TYR A 26 -6.23 -0.68 -7.65
CA TYR A 26 -6.30 0.52 -6.82
C TYR A 26 -6.36 0.17 -5.32
N GLU A 27 -7.21 -0.77 -4.93
CA GLU A 27 -7.34 -1.23 -3.54
C GLU A 27 -6.02 -1.81 -3.02
N GLN A 28 -5.34 -2.62 -3.82
CA GLN A 28 -4.03 -3.18 -3.47
C GLN A 28 -2.96 -2.08 -3.30
N LEU A 29 -2.92 -1.07 -4.16
CA LEU A 29 -2.01 0.07 -4.00
C LEU A 29 -2.27 0.85 -2.70
N GLN A 30 -3.53 0.98 -2.29
CA GLN A 30 -3.87 1.62 -1.01
C GLN A 30 -3.40 0.78 0.19
N GLU A 31 -3.53 -0.54 0.12
CA GLU A 31 -3.02 -1.47 1.13
C GLU A 31 -1.48 -1.37 1.25
N ASP A 32 -0.76 -1.39 0.13
CA ASP A 32 0.69 -1.27 0.11
C ASP A 32 1.17 0.05 0.75
N LEU A 33 0.50 1.17 0.46
CA LEU A 33 0.81 2.47 1.08
C LEU A 33 0.54 2.46 2.60
N HIS A 34 -0.53 1.80 3.03
CA HIS A 34 -0.83 1.66 4.45
C HIS A 34 0.26 0.85 5.17
N ASP A 35 0.66 -0.29 4.61
CA ASP A 35 1.71 -1.14 5.19
C ASP A 35 3.05 -0.40 5.28
N LEU A 36 3.42 0.35 4.24
CA LEU A 36 4.63 1.18 4.25
C LEU A 36 4.57 2.28 5.32
N ALA A 37 3.40 2.90 5.52
CA ALA A 37 3.21 3.88 6.58
C ALA A 37 3.39 3.25 7.97
N VAL A 38 2.78 2.08 8.22
CA VAL A 38 2.94 1.33 9.46
C VAL A 38 4.40 0.98 9.73
N VAL A 39 5.16 0.55 8.70
CA VAL A 39 6.60 0.28 8.82
C VAL A 39 7.37 1.55 9.18
N ALA A 40 7.06 2.69 8.55
CA ALA A 40 7.75 3.95 8.80
C ALA A 40 7.48 4.48 10.22
N GLU A 41 6.23 4.43 10.68
CA GLU A 41 5.84 4.84 12.04
C GLU A 41 6.52 4.01 13.13
N ARG A 42 6.72 2.70 12.86
CA ARG A 42 7.32 1.76 13.80
C ARG A 42 8.84 1.65 13.66
N ARG A 43 9.48 2.43 12.78
CA ARG A 43 10.92 2.32 12.48
C ARG A 43 11.81 2.51 13.71
N GLU A 44 11.40 3.36 14.63
CA GLU A 44 12.15 3.67 15.86
C GLU A 44 11.63 2.90 17.08
N GLU A 45 10.59 2.08 16.92
CA GLU A 45 10.06 1.25 17.99
C GLU A 45 11.09 0.17 18.37
N PRO A 46 11.45 0.03 19.66
CA PRO A 46 12.36 -1.04 20.08
C PRO A 46 11.72 -2.41 19.85
N ALA A 47 12.52 -3.36 19.38
CA ALA A 47 12.10 -4.75 19.32
C ALA A 47 11.85 -5.29 20.74
N ILE A 48 10.84 -6.15 20.88
CA ILE A 48 10.57 -6.89 22.11
C ILE A 48 10.96 -8.36 21.95
N GLU A 49 11.36 -8.99 23.05
CA GLU A 49 11.64 -10.42 23.07
C GLU A 49 10.36 -11.23 22.79
N PHE A 50 10.48 -12.31 22.02
CA PHE A 50 9.33 -13.16 21.69
C PHE A 50 8.65 -13.73 22.95
N SER A 51 9.44 -14.01 23.99
CA SER A 51 8.92 -14.45 25.29
C SER A 51 8.09 -13.39 26.00
N GLU A 52 8.43 -12.10 25.86
CA GLU A 52 7.66 -10.98 26.39
C GLU A 52 6.37 -10.80 25.60
N PHE A 53 6.44 -10.88 24.26
CA PHE A 53 5.28 -10.85 23.39
C PHE A 53 4.24 -11.91 23.77
N ARG A 54 4.67 -13.17 23.96
CA ARG A 54 3.78 -14.27 24.38
C ARG A 54 3.11 -13.99 25.72
N LYS A 55 3.84 -13.51 26.73
CA LYS A 55 3.26 -13.14 28.03
C LYS A 55 2.18 -12.05 27.92
N ARG A 56 2.36 -11.10 26.99
CA ARG A 56 1.47 -9.95 26.83
C ARG A 56 0.18 -10.30 26.08
N TYR A 57 0.21 -11.27 25.17
CA TYR A 57 -0.89 -11.51 24.22
C TYR A 57 -1.42 -12.95 24.14
N GLU A 58 -0.84 -13.91 24.88
CA GLU A 58 -1.49 -15.21 25.06
C GLU A 58 -2.56 -15.16 26.13
N ARG A 59 -3.76 -15.66 25.79
CA ARG A 59 -4.85 -15.93 26.74
C ARG A 59 -4.66 -17.28 27.40
#